data_AF-A0A1G1SWC4-F1
#
_entry.id   AF-A0A1G1SWC4-F1
#
_cell.length_a   1.000
_cell.length_b   1.000
_cell.length_c   1.000
_cell.angle_alpha   90.00
_cell.angle_beta   90.00
_cell.angle_gamma   90.00
#
_symmetry.space_group_name_H-M   'P 1'
#
loop_
_entity.id
_entity.type
_entity.pdbx_description
1 polymer ?
#
loop_
_entity_poly.entity_id
_entity_poly.type
_entity_poly.pdbx_seq_one_letter_code
_entity_poly.pdbx_strand_id
1 'polypeptide(L)'
;MLKIGLTIAGIMYSNLGTALATNLGPALRVKNGLFLYFLACWFCTVHALVRFRVFAALAGPQPRSVQLGLGVATVCLFLTDHNISLRHNGIGLAANTVVQAYRDWLSGDAARYNLAQRARYALLKATTTANVRLAPLPVRPLTLFYYDISANATLWGNQAYAEFFGKKAVWVQPLVTKP
;
A
#
# COMPACT_ATOMS: atom_id res chain seq x y z
N MET A 1 -11.71 25.02 -6.39
CA MET A 1 -11.66 24.50 -5.00
C MET A 1 -12.81 23.54 -4.69
N LEU A 2 -14.06 23.83 -5.05
CA LEU A 2 -15.24 22.99 -4.76
C LEU A 2 -15.15 21.52 -5.28
N LYS A 3 -14.52 21.30 -6.45
CA LYS A 3 -14.42 19.96 -7.07
C LYS A 3 -13.45 18.98 -6.37
N ILE A 4 -12.43 19.48 -5.68
CA ILE A 4 -11.42 18.67 -4.96
C ILE A 4 -11.94 18.26 -3.57
N GLY A 5 -12.66 19.18 -2.90
CA GLY A 5 -13.34 18.87 -1.64
C GLY A 5 -14.38 17.76 -1.80
N LEU A 6 -15.11 17.76 -2.91
CA LEU A 6 -16.12 16.73 -3.21
C LEU A 6 -15.51 15.33 -3.42
N THR A 7 -14.30 15.25 -3.98
CA THR A 7 -13.61 13.97 -4.22
C THR A 7 -12.98 13.41 -2.94
N ILE A 8 -12.39 14.26 -2.10
CA ILE A 8 -11.89 13.86 -0.76
C ILE A 8 -13.06 13.41 0.13
N ALA A 9 -14.15 14.18 0.14
CA ALA A 9 -15.37 13.81 0.85
C ALA A 9 -15.94 12.48 0.31
N GLY A 10 -15.95 12.27 -1.00
CA GLY A 10 -16.39 11.01 -1.61
C GLY A 10 -15.57 9.79 -1.19
N ILE A 11 -14.24 9.91 -1.12
CA ILE A 11 -13.34 8.82 -0.70
C ILE A 11 -13.45 8.55 0.82
N MET A 12 -13.59 9.59 1.63
CA MET A 12 -13.84 9.43 3.07
C MET A 12 -15.20 8.78 3.31
N TYR A 13 -16.23 9.21 2.58
CA TYR A 13 -17.60 8.68 2.69
C TYR A 13 -17.70 7.21 2.23
N SER A 14 -16.96 6.82 1.19
CA SER A 14 -16.93 5.42 0.73
C SER A 14 -16.30 4.45 1.74
N ASN A 15 -15.44 4.94 2.64
CA ASN A 15 -14.79 4.13 3.67
C ASN A 15 -15.44 4.29 5.07
N LEU A 16 -16.25 5.33 5.26
CA LEU A 16 -16.98 5.59 6.51
C LEU A 16 -17.99 4.47 6.80
N GLY A 17 -18.71 3.99 5.78
CA GLY A 17 -19.66 2.89 5.93
C GLY A 17 -18.98 1.58 6.37
N THR A 18 -17.79 1.29 5.87
CA THR A 18 -17.02 0.10 6.26
C THR A 18 -16.44 0.24 7.67
N ALA A 19 -15.94 1.42 8.03
CA ALA A 19 -15.44 1.71 9.37
C ALA A 19 -16.55 1.62 10.43
N LEU A 20 -17.73 2.16 10.14
CA LEU A 20 -18.89 2.11 11.03
C LEU A 20 -19.48 0.70 11.14
N ALA A 21 -19.44 -0.12 10.08
CA ALA A 21 -20.00 -1.47 10.09
C ALA A 21 -19.09 -2.53 10.73
N THR A 22 -17.77 -2.36 10.67
CA THR A 22 -16.81 -3.41 11.08
C THR A 22 -15.98 -3.06 12.31
N ASN A 23 -15.94 -1.78 12.70
CA ASN A 23 -15.03 -1.25 13.73
C ASN A 23 -13.54 -1.57 13.46
N LEU A 24 -13.22 -1.95 12.23
CA LEU A 24 -11.86 -2.23 11.77
C LEU A 24 -11.35 -1.02 10.98
N GLY A 25 -10.10 -0.63 11.23
CA GLY A 25 -9.45 0.41 10.45
C GLY A 25 -9.33 0.02 8.97
N PRO A 26 -9.24 1.00 8.05
CA PRO A 26 -9.10 0.71 6.62
C PRO A 26 -7.83 -0.10 6.37
N ALA A 27 -7.92 -1.07 5.46
CA ALA A 27 -6.78 -1.91 5.07
C ALA A 27 -5.58 -1.04 4.62
N LEU A 28 -4.33 -1.51 4.86
CA LEU A 28 -3.11 -0.74 4.54
C LEU A 28 -3.09 -0.22 3.09
N ARG A 29 -3.56 -1.03 2.14
CA ARG A 29 -3.68 -0.64 0.72
C ARG A 29 -4.59 0.57 0.48
N VAL A 30 -5.68 0.69 1.25
CA VAL A 30 -6.60 1.83 1.19
C VAL A 30 -5.93 3.07 1.78
N LYS A 31 -5.21 2.91 2.91
CA LYS A 31 -4.42 4.01 3.50
C LYS A 31 -3.35 4.53 2.52
N ASN A 32 -2.64 3.63 1.84
CA ASN A 32 -1.66 4.00 0.82
C ASN A 32 -2.30 4.76 -0.37
N GLY A 33 -3.48 4.32 -0.83
CA GLY A 33 -4.23 5.01 -1.88
C GLY A 33 -4.66 6.42 -1.47
N LEU A 34 -5.12 6.58 -0.23
CA LEU A 34 -5.50 7.88 0.34
C LEU A 34 -4.29 8.82 0.43
N PHE A 35 -3.14 8.31 0.86
CA PHE A 35 -1.88 9.05 0.90
C PHE A 35 -1.41 9.48 -0.49
N LEU A 36 -1.49 8.60 -1.48
CA LEU A 36 -1.12 8.92 -2.86
C LEU A 36 -2.01 10.04 -3.43
N TYR A 37 -3.32 9.94 -3.20
CA TYR A 37 -4.27 10.97 -3.60
C TYR A 37 -3.94 12.32 -2.94
N PHE A 38 -3.70 12.31 -1.62
CA PHE A 38 -3.29 13.50 -0.88
C PHE A 38 -2.02 14.12 -1.47
N LEU A 39 -0.98 13.32 -1.72
CA LEU A 39 0.28 13.74 -2.34
C LEU A 39 0.05 14.35 -3.73
N ALA A 40 -0.74 13.71 -4.59
CA ALA A 40 -1.04 14.20 -5.93
C ALA A 40 -1.78 15.54 -5.88
N CYS A 41 -2.81 15.65 -5.03
CA CYS A 41 -3.53 16.90 -4.81
C CYS A 41 -2.63 18.01 -4.24
N TRP A 42 -1.74 17.65 -3.32
CA TRP A 42 -0.76 18.57 -2.74
C TRP A 42 0.17 19.12 -3.82
N PHE A 43 0.80 18.27 -4.63
CA PHE A 43 1.67 18.71 -5.73
C PHE A 43 0.93 19.55 -6.77
N CYS A 44 -0.30 19.17 -7.15
CA CYS A 44 -1.13 19.98 -8.04
C CYS A 44 -1.44 21.36 -7.44
N THR A 45 -1.70 21.43 -6.13
CA THR A 45 -1.97 22.68 -5.41
C THR A 45 -0.72 23.56 -5.36
N VAL A 46 0.43 23.00 -5.00
CA VAL A 46 1.72 23.72 -5.03
C VAL A 46 2.04 24.22 -6.43
N HIS A 47 1.91 23.37 -7.45
CA HIS A 47 2.13 23.76 -8.85
C HIS A 47 1.18 24.88 -9.30
N ALA A 48 -0.11 24.79 -8.96
CA ALA A 48 -1.07 25.85 -9.23
C ALA A 48 -0.70 27.15 -8.52
N LEU A 49 -0.30 27.10 -7.24
CA LEU A 49 0.11 28.29 -6.48
C LEU A 49 1.35 28.96 -7.08
N VAL A 50 2.33 28.19 -7.55
CA VAL A 50 3.51 28.70 -8.26
C VAL A 50 3.11 29.29 -9.61
N ARG A 51 2.31 28.56 -10.41
CA ARG A 51 1.90 28.97 -11.76
C ARG A 51 1.03 30.22 -11.77
N PHE A 52 0.04 30.29 -10.86
CA PHE A 52 -0.83 31.46 -10.71
C PHE A 52 -0.18 32.60 -9.95
N ARG A 53 1.12 32.50 -9.64
CA ARG A 53 1.92 33.58 -9.05
C ARG A 53 1.31 34.18 -7.78
N VAL A 54 0.47 33.43 -7.06
CA VAL A 54 -0.10 33.88 -5.78
C VAL A 54 1.03 34.24 -4.81
N PHE A 55 2.13 33.49 -4.86
CA PHE A 55 3.37 33.84 -4.15
C PHE A 55 4.22 34.91 -4.84
N ALA A 56 4.20 35.09 -6.16
CA ALA A 56 4.97 36.17 -6.79
C ALA A 56 4.28 37.55 -6.64
N ALA A 57 2.97 37.57 -6.38
CA ALA A 57 2.23 38.79 -6.05
C ALA A 57 2.34 39.17 -4.56
N LEU A 58 2.53 38.18 -3.66
CA LEU A 58 2.67 38.39 -2.21
C LEU A 58 4.12 38.43 -1.72
N ALA A 59 5.06 37.82 -2.45
CA ALA A 59 6.48 37.83 -2.19
C ALA A 59 7.18 38.49 -3.37
N GLY A 60 7.64 39.73 -3.19
CA GLY A 60 8.58 40.36 -4.13
C GLY A 60 9.82 39.47 -4.37
N PRO A 61 10.72 39.86 -5.30
CA PRO A 61 11.90 39.05 -5.64
C PRO A 61 12.68 38.67 -4.36
N GLN A 62 12.63 37.39 -4.00
CA GLN A 62 13.29 36.89 -2.80
C GLN A 62 14.80 36.90 -3.01
N PRO A 63 15.59 37.41 -2.04
CA PRO A 63 17.04 37.43 -2.16
C PRO A 63 17.60 36.01 -2.29
N ARG A 64 18.68 35.85 -3.07
CA ARG A 64 19.30 34.53 -3.36
C ARG A 64 19.65 33.74 -2.11
N SER A 65 20.02 34.41 -1.01
CA SER A 65 20.33 33.78 0.28
C SER A 65 19.14 33.06 0.89
N VAL A 66 17.92 33.61 0.77
CA VAL A 66 16.70 32.97 1.27
C VAL A 66 16.34 31.76 0.40
N GLN A 67 16.51 31.86 -0.92
CA GLN A 67 16.28 30.73 -1.82
C GLN A 67 17.26 29.57 -1.56
N LEU A 68 18.55 29.89 -1.37
CA LEU A 68 19.57 28.92 -0.96
C LEU A 68 19.28 28.34 0.43
N GLY A 69 18.89 29.17 1.39
CA GLY A 69 18.53 28.74 2.74
C GLY A 69 17.34 27.78 2.75
N LEU A 70 16.29 28.07 1.97
CA LEU A 70 15.16 27.17 1.79
C LEU A 70 15.54 25.89 1.05
N GLY A 71 16.39 25.97 0.03
CA GLY A 71 16.92 24.80 -0.68
C GLY A 71 17.71 23.88 0.24
N VAL A 72 18.65 24.44 1.00
CA VAL A 72 19.45 23.72 1.99
C VAL A 72 18.56 23.18 3.11
N ALA A 73 17.62 23.96 3.64
CA ALA A 73 16.68 23.49 4.65
C ALA A 73 15.80 22.35 4.14
N THR A 74 15.37 22.39 2.87
CA THR A 74 14.62 21.28 2.25
C THR A 74 15.49 20.04 2.11
N VAL A 75 16.73 20.18 1.64
CA VAL A 75 17.69 19.07 1.54
C VAL A 75 18.00 18.50 2.92
N CYS A 76 18.26 19.34 3.92
CA CYS A 76 18.46 18.93 5.31
C CYS A 76 17.23 18.22 5.84
N LEU A 77 16.02 18.78 5.71
CA LEU A 77 14.78 18.13 6.14
C LEU A 77 14.59 16.78 5.46
N PHE A 78 14.90 16.64 4.17
CA PHE A 78 14.89 15.33 3.51
C PHE A 78 15.94 14.39 4.12
N LEU A 79 17.18 14.84 4.32
CA LEU A 79 18.27 14.02 4.84
C LEU A 79 18.16 13.70 6.34
N THR A 80 17.50 14.56 7.11
CA THR A 80 17.27 14.43 8.56
C THR A 80 15.86 13.96 8.90
N ASP A 81 14.98 13.78 7.90
CA ASP A 81 13.68 13.21 8.12
C ASP A 81 13.87 11.86 8.80
N HIS A 82 13.12 11.62 9.86
CA HIS A 82 13.18 10.39 10.65
C HIS A 82 12.83 9.15 9.79
N ASN A 83 12.29 9.35 8.58
CA ASN A 83 12.05 8.33 7.56
C ASN A 83 13.25 7.99 6.64
N ILE A 84 14.33 8.79 6.62
CA ILE A 84 15.59 8.49 5.90
C ILE A 84 16.68 8.13 6.91
N SER A 85 16.37 7.21 7.83
CA SER A 85 17.43 6.52 8.56
C SER A 85 18.18 5.61 7.58
N LEU A 86 19.40 6.02 7.18
CA LEU A 86 20.35 5.20 6.40
C LEU A 86 20.83 3.95 7.17
N ARG A 87 20.33 3.71 8.39
CA ARG A 87 20.57 2.47 9.12
C ARG A 87 19.71 1.37 8.52
N HIS A 88 20.35 0.50 7.74
CA HIS A 88 19.79 -0.70 7.11
C HIS A 88 18.92 -1.56 8.06
N ASN A 89 19.20 -1.50 9.36
CA ASN A 89 18.56 -2.33 10.39
C ASN A 89 17.16 -1.85 10.82
N GLY A 90 16.69 -0.69 10.32
CA GLY A 90 15.40 -0.09 10.71
C GLY A 90 14.43 0.21 9.56
N ILE A 91 14.80 -0.12 8.32
CA ILE A 91 13.98 0.18 7.14
C ILE A 91 12.69 -0.63 7.21
N GLY A 92 11.60 0.05 7.54
CA GLY A 92 10.24 -0.48 7.50
C GLY A 92 9.59 -0.85 8.83
N LEU A 93 10.25 -0.57 9.96
CA LEU A 93 9.66 -0.77 11.30
C LEU A 93 8.67 0.33 11.69
N ALA A 94 8.73 1.51 11.07
CA ALA A 94 7.71 2.54 11.18
C ALA A 94 7.61 3.38 9.89
N ALA A 95 6.39 3.52 9.37
CA ALA A 95 5.89 4.59 8.51
C ALA A 95 6.34 4.74 7.03
N ASN A 96 7.45 4.20 6.53
CA ASN A 96 7.78 4.42 5.10
C ASN A 96 7.31 3.28 4.18
N THR A 97 6.01 3.24 3.91
CA THR A 97 5.39 2.29 2.96
C THR A 97 5.89 2.46 1.53
N VAL A 98 6.43 3.64 1.17
CA VAL A 98 6.95 3.94 -0.16
C VAL A 98 8.29 3.25 -0.41
N VAL A 99 9.24 3.33 0.53
CA VAL A 99 10.54 2.64 0.42
C VAL A 99 10.34 1.12 0.37
N GLN A 100 9.43 0.60 1.19
CA GLN A 100 9.06 -0.83 1.14
C GLN A 100 8.43 -1.21 -0.20
N ALA A 101 7.58 -0.36 -0.77
CA ALA A 101 6.96 -0.61 -2.08
C ALA A 101 8.01 -0.63 -3.19
N TYR A 102 8.97 0.29 -3.17
CA TYR A 102 10.10 0.28 -4.11
C TYR A 102 10.96 -0.96 -3.94
N ARG A 103 11.24 -1.38 -2.70
CA ARG A 103 11.97 -2.62 -2.44
C ARG A 103 11.22 -3.82 -3.03
N ASP A 104 9.94 -3.98 -2.72
CA ASP A 104 9.10 -5.09 -3.21
C ASP A 104 9.00 -5.10 -4.74
N TRP A 105 8.98 -3.92 -5.36
CA TRP A 105 8.94 -3.78 -6.82
C TRP A 105 10.30 -4.11 -7.46
N LEU A 106 11.38 -3.47 -7.01
CA LEU A 106 12.72 -3.61 -7.60
C LEU A 106 13.36 -4.97 -7.29
N SER A 107 13.03 -5.61 -6.17
CA SER A 107 13.47 -6.98 -5.87
C SER A 107 12.79 -8.04 -6.73
N GLY A 108 11.70 -7.69 -7.41
CA GLY A 108 10.83 -8.61 -8.13
C GLY A 108 9.89 -9.44 -7.24
N ASP A 109 9.85 -9.18 -5.92
CA ASP A 109 8.95 -9.88 -4.99
C ASP A 109 7.48 -9.65 -5.34
N ALA A 110 7.12 -8.42 -5.71
CA ALA A 110 5.77 -8.09 -6.17
C ALA A 110 5.37 -8.91 -7.41
N ALA A 111 6.28 -9.07 -8.37
CA ALA A 111 6.03 -9.84 -9.60
C ALA A 111 5.89 -11.34 -9.30
N ARG A 112 6.78 -11.91 -8.47
CA ARG A 112 6.71 -13.31 -8.03
C ARG A 112 5.42 -13.60 -7.26
N TYR A 113 5.03 -12.69 -6.36
CA TYR A 113 3.78 -12.78 -5.61
C TYR A 113 2.56 -12.80 -6.54
N ASN A 114 2.50 -11.88 -7.50
CA ASN A 114 1.42 -11.80 -8.49
C ASN A 114 1.31 -13.09 -9.33
N LEU A 115 2.46 -13.59 -9.82
CA LEU A 115 2.50 -14.83 -10.60
C LEU A 115 1.98 -16.02 -9.78
N ALA A 116 2.44 -16.16 -8.53
CA ALA A 116 2.00 -17.23 -7.64
C ALA A 116 0.48 -17.17 -7.36
N GLN A 117 -0.07 -15.98 -7.13
CA GLN A 117 -1.51 -15.82 -6.92
C GLN A 117 -2.32 -16.14 -8.17
N ARG A 118 -1.89 -15.69 -9.35
CA ARG A 118 -2.57 -16.02 -10.63
C ARG A 118 -2.52 -17.51 -10.92
N ALA A 119 -1.38 -18.16 -10.70
CA ALA A 119 -1.22 -19.61 -10.86
C ALA A 119 -2.15 -20.38 -9.93
N ARG A 120 -2.22 -19.99 -8.65
CA ARG A 120 -3.11 -20.59 -7.65
C ARG A 120 -4.58 -20.43 -8.03
N TYR A 121 -4.98 -19.24 -8.48
CA TYR A 121 -6.34 -18.98 -8.94
C TYR A 121 -6.72 -19.84 -10.16
N ALA A 122 -5.82 -19.94 -11.15
CA ALA A 122 -6.00 -20.79 -12.31
C ALA A 122 -6.13 -22.26 -11.92
N LEU A 123 -5.30 -22.75 -10.99
CA LEU A 123 -5.38 -24.10 -10.46
C LEU A 123 -6.74 -24.37 -9.80
N LEU A 124 -7.22 -23.48 -8.95
CA LEU A 124 -8.52 -23.64 -8.27
C LEU A 124 -9.69 -23.67 -9.25
N LYS A 125 -9.63 -22.88 -10.33
CA LYS A 125 -10.62 -22.91 -11.41
C LYS A 125 -10.58 -24.19 -12.22
N ALA A 126 -9.40 -24.67 -12.58
CA ALA A 126 -9.23 -25.84 -13.44
C ALA A 126 -9.46 -27.17 -12.69
N THR A 127 -9.19 -27.21 -11.39
CA THR A 127 -9.31 -28.43 -10.58
C THR A 127 -10.78 -28.79 -10.38
N THR A 128 -11.15 -30.05 -10.62
CA THR A 128 -12.51 -30.57 -10.36
C THR A 128 -12.64 -31.27 -9.00
N THR A 129 -11.52 -31.58 -8.35
CA THR A 129 -11.48 -32.23 -7.04
C THR A 129 -12.20 -31.40 -5.98
N ALA A 130 -12.99 -32.06 -5.12
CA ALA A 130 -13.74 -31.40 -4.05
C ALA A 130 -12.84 -30.86 -2.93
N ASN A 131 -11.71 -31.51 -2.66
CA ASN A 131 -10.73 -31.08 -1.66
C ASN A 131 -9.45 -30.64 -2.36
N VAL A 132 -9.03 -29.39 -2.14
CA VAL A 132 -7.86 -28.82 -2.82
C VAL A 132 -6.82 -28.37 -1.80
N ARG A 133 -5.63 -28.94 -1.88
CA ARG A 133 -4.48 -28.54 -1.08
C ARG A 133 -3.55 -27.67 -1.91
N LEU A 134 -3.23 -26.48 -1.40
CA LEU A 134 -2.40 -25.49 -2.06
C LEU A 134 -1.00 -25.42 -1.46
N ALA A 135 0.01 -25.15 -2.29
CA ALA A 135 1.34 -24.81 -1.82
C ALA A 135 1.35 -23.40 -1.18
N PRO A 136 2.19 -23.13 -0.16
CA PRO A 136 2.32 -21.80 0.41
C PRO A 136 2.86 -20.78 -0.60
N LEU A 137 2.54 -19.51 -0.41
CA LEU A 137 3.07 -18.44 -1.25
C LEU A 137 4.59 -18.35 -1.06
N PRO A 138 5.38 -18.30 -2.15
CA PRO A 138 6.84 -18.34 -2.08
C PRO A 138 7.45 -17.04 -1.54
N VAL A 139 6.72 -15.92 -1.67
CA VAL A 139 7.13 -14.59 -1.19
C VAL A 139 5.93 -13.89 -0.55
N ARG A 140 6.19 -13.01 0.42
CA ARG A 140 5.19 -12.22 1.13
C ARG A 140 5.63 -10.75 1.18
N PRO A 141 5.56 -10.02 0.04
CA PRO A 141 5.93 -8.60 -0.02
C PRO A 141 5.10 -7.78 0.97
N LEU A 142 5.75 -7.01 1.83
CA LEU A 142 5.10 -6.31 2.96
C LEU A 142 4.01 -5.34 2.52
N THR A 143 4.17 -4.75 1.33
CA THR A 143 3.23 -3.73 0.82
C THR A 143 1.99 -4.31 0.15
N LEU A 144 2.02 -5.59 -0.24
CA LEU A 144 0.92 -6.26 -0.97
C LEU A 144 0.29 -7.40 -0.17
N PHE A 145 1.07 -8.07 0.67
CA PHE A 145 0.62 -9.21 1.45
C PHE A 145 -0.22 -8.73 2.64
N TYR A 146 -1.49 -9.13 2.67
CA TYR A 146 -2.39 -8.86 3.78
C TYR A 146 -2.62 -10.12 4.62
N TYR A 147 -3.03 -11.19 3.95
CA TYR A 147 -3.38 -12.47 4.57
C TYR A 147 -3.37 -13.57 3.51
N ASP A 148 -3.04 -14.80 3.91
CA ASP A 148 -3.25 -16.01 3.11
C ASP A 148 -4.13 -17.00 3.90
N ILE A 149 -4.84 -17.88 3.21
CA ILE A 149 -5.59 -18.97 3.84
C ILE A 149 -4.65 -19.87 4.67
N SER A 150 -5.21 -20.55 5.67
CA SER A 150 -4.42 -21.33 6.63
C SER A 150 -4.35 -22.83 6.28
N ALA A 151 -3.59 -23.59 7.08
CA ALA A 151 -3.58 -25.05 7.03
C ALA A 151 -4.85 -25.68 7.64
N ASN A 152 -5.59 -24.94 8.46
CA ASN A 152 -6.87 -25.37 8.99
C ASN A 152 -8.00 -24.98 8.03
N ALA A 153 -8.58 -25.98 7.36
CA ALA A 153 -9.67 -25.81 6.41
C ALA A 153 -10.96 -25.25 7.01
N THR A 154 -11.13 -25.28 8.34
CA THR A 154 -12.34 -24.79 9.02
C THR A 154 -12.28 -23.31 9.39
N LEU A 155 -11.14 -22.63 9.19
CA LEU A 155 -11.08 -21.18 9.40
C LEU A 155 -11.93 -20.44 8.35
N TRP A 156 -12.54 -19.35 8.76
CA TRP A 156 -13.46 -18.55 7.93
C TRP A 156 -12.89 -18.20 6.55
N GLY A 157 -11.59 -17.85 6.46
CA GLY A 157 -10.95 -17.50 5.19
C GLY A 157 -10.82 -18.68 4.23
N ASN A 158 -10.60 -19.88 4.76
CA ASN A 158 -10.55 -21.13 4.00
C ASN A 158 -11.94 -21.55 3.53
N GLN A 159 -12.95 -21.43 4.41
CA GLN A 159 -14.35 -21.74 4.08
C GLN A 159 -14.87 -20.81 2.98
N ALA A 160 -14.64 -19.50 3.09
CA ALA A 160 -15.01 -18.54 2.06
C ALA A 160 -14.32 -18.83 0.71
N TYR A 161 -13.04 -19.24 0.74
CA TYR A 161 -12.35 -19.69 -0.47
C TYR A 161 -12.99 -20.95 -1.07
N ALA A 162 -13.31 -21.93 -0.24
CA ALA A 162 -13.92 -23.18 -0.69
C ALA A 162 -15.29 -22.93 -1.32
N GLU A 163 -16.13 -22.14 -0.67
CA GLU A 163 -17.45 -21.75 -1.17
C GLU A 163 -17.35 -21.01 -2.51
N PHE A 164 -16.48 -20.00 -2.61
CA PHE A 164 -16.29 -19.22 -3.85
C PHE A 164 -15.92 -20.08 -5.07
N PHE A 165 -15.10 -21.13 -4.87
CA PHE A 165 -14.67 -22.04 -5.93
C PHE A 165 -15.51 -23.33 -6.05
N GLY A 166 -16.61 -23.45 -5.29
CA GLY A 166 -17.45 -24.65 -5.29
C GLY A 166 -16.70 -25.90 -4.82
N LYS A 167 -15.82 -25.76 -3.82
CA LYS A 167 -15.02 -26.83 -3.22
C LYS A 167 -15.57 -27.20 -1.85
N LYS A 168 -15.37 -28.45 -1.45
CA LYS A 168 -15.68 -28.92 -0.09
C LYS A 168 -14.67 -28.41 0.94
N ALA A 169 -13.39 -28.37 0.58
CA ALA A 169 -12.35 -27.82 1.45
C ALA A 169 -11.15 -27.30 0.65
N VAL A 170 -10.61 -26.16 1.06
CA VAL A 170 -9.38 -25.57 0.51
C VAL A 170 -8.47 -25.19 1.66
N TRP A 171 -7.19 -25.58 1.61
CA TRP A 171 -6.20 -25.22 2.62
C TRP A 171 -4.80 -25.14 2.05
N VAL A 172 -3.93 -24.41 2.74
CA VAL A 172 -2.51 -24.31 2.39
C VAL A 172 -1.69 -25.30 3.20
N GLN A 173 -0.60 -25.81 2.64
CA GLN A 173 0.37 -26.56 3.45
C GLN A 173 1.02 -25.64 4.49
N PRO A 174 1.33 -26.15 5.71
CA PRO A 174 2.12 -25.40 6.67
C PRO A 174 3.42 -24.93 6.03
N LEU A 175 3.87 -23.70 6.35
CA LEU A 175 5.21 -23.29 5.97
C LEU A 175 6.20 -24.25 6.64
N VAL A 176 7.03 -24.92 5.84
CA VAL A 176 8.17 -25.65 6.38
C VAL A 176 9.15 -24.60 6.91
N THR A 177 9.11 -24.31 8.20
CA THR A 177 10.19 -23.62 8.88
C THR A 177 11.39 -24.56 8.84
N LYS A 178 12.40 -24.23 8.03
CA LYS A 178 13.69 -24.90 8.08
C LYS A 178 14.21 -24.77 9.52
N PRO A 179 14.62 -25.86 10.19
CA PRO A 179 15.15 -25.79 11.55
C PRO A 179 16.38 -24.88 11.62
#